data_AF-A0A9E5F258-F1
#
_entry.id   AF-A0A9E5F258-F1
#
_cell.length_a   1.000
_cell.length_b   1.000
_cell.length_c   1.000
_cell.angle_alpha   90.00
_cell.angle_beta   90.00
_cell.angle_gamma   90.00
#
_symmetry.space_group_name_H-M   'P 1'
#
loop_
_entity.id
_entity.type
_entity.pdbx_description
1 polymer ?
#
loop_
_entity_poly.entity_id
_entity_poly.type
_entity_poly.pdbx_seq_one_letter_code
_entity_poly.pdbx_strand_id
1 'polypeptide(L)'
;MKALKTKDNIKPVLKWAGGKTSLIPQLVKHFPSAFNRYFEPFFGGGAVFLALKPSGNSVINDVNSEITNFYEIIRDRPKDLMSELDCLGSKYSEDFYYELRASKPRSQVKKAARTLFLNKTCFNGLYRQNSRGEFNVPFGKRPRLPKLYDKNQILGLSKRLKKTELLNLD
;
A
#
# COMPACT_ATOMS: atom_id res chain seq x y z
N MET A 1 -11.99 7.41 -27.37
CA MET A 1 -12.67 6.94 -26.14
C MET A 1 -12.23 7.81 -24.96
N LYS A 2 -13.12 8.66 -24.43
CA LYS A 2 -12.85 9.44 -23.22
C LYS A 2 -12.76 8.45 -22.05
N ALA A 3 -11.60 8.39 -21.40
CA ALA A 3 -11.46 7.68 -20.13
C ALA A 3 -12.56 8.17 -19.19
N LEU A 4 -13.42 7.26 -18.75
CA LEU A 4 -14.45 7.53 -17.74
C LEU A 4 -13.75 8.12 -16.51
N LYS A 5 -13.80 9.45 -16.37
CA LYS A 5 -13.41 10.16 -15.14
C LYS A 5 -14.50 9.89 -14.11
N THR A 6 -14.50 8.69 -13.53
CA THR A 6 -15.29 8.41 -12.33
C THR A 6 -14.66 9.11 -11.14
N LYS A 7 -15.45 9.86 -10.36
CA LYS A 7 -15.04 10.61 -9.15
C LYS A 7 -14.30 9.77 -8.10
N ASP A 8 -14.36 8.43 -8.16
CA ASP A 8 -13.76 7.49 -7.18
C ASP A 8 -12.70 6.55 -7.78
N ASN A 9 -11.71 7.09 -8.50
CA ASN A 9 -10.60 6.28 -8.99
C ASN A 9 -9.54 6.08 -7.88
N ILE A 10 -9.74 5.08 -7.02
CA ILE A 10 -8.76 4.67 -6.01
C ILE A 10 -7.66 3.86 -6.70
N LYS A 11 -6.40 4.24 -6.48
CA LYS A 11 -5.20 3.64 -7.06
C LYS A 11 -4.36 2.97 -5.97
N PRO A 12 -3.49 2.02 -6.33
CA PRO A 12 -2.48 1.49 -5.41
C PRO A 12 -1.70 2.62 -4.72
N VAL A 13 -1.68 2.60 -3.39
CA VAL A 13 -0.99 3.62 -2.58
C VAL A 13 0.49 3.27 -2.35
N LEU A 14 0.83 1.98 -2.43
CA LEU A 14 2.18 1.43 -2.27
C LEU A 14 2.76 1.07 -3.64
N LYS A 15 4.01 1.47 -3.92
CA LYS A 15 4.71 0.98 -5.10
C LYS A 15 5.26 -0.41 -4.79
N TRP A 16 4.79 -1.40 -5.53
CA TRP A 16 5.13 -2.80 -5.31
C TRP A 16 5.73 -3.43 -6.58
N ALA A 17 6.74 -4.28 -6.41
CA ALA A 17 7.30 -5.05 -7.52
C ALA A 17 6.20 -5.94 -8.14
N GLY A 18 6.16 -6.04 -9.46
CA GLY A 18 5.10 -6.78 -10.15
C GLY A 18 3.71 -6.12 -10.12
N GLY A 19 3.63 -4.82 -9.76
CA GLY A 19 2.38 -4.07 -9.75
C GLY A 19 1.66 -4.13 -11.10
N LYS A 20 0.46 -4.73 -11.11
CA LYS A 20 -0.28 -5.05 -12.34
C LYS A 20 -1.04 -3.87 -12.97
N THR A 21 -0.82 -2.64 -12.49
CA THR A 21 -1.55 -1.44 -12.92
C THR A 21 -1.56 -1.24 -14.44
N SER A 22 -0.42 -1.48 -15.11
CA SER A 22 -0.32 -1.37 -16.58
C SER A 22 -1.07 -2.48 -17.32
N LEU A 23 -1.22 -3.66 -16.70
CA LEU A 23 -1.89 -4.83 -17.27
C LEU A 23 -3.39 -4.84 -17.03
N ILE A 24 -3.91 -3.99 -16.14
CA ILE A 24 -5.34 -3.92 -15.80
C ILE A 24 -6.25 -3.88 -17.04
N PRO A 25 -6.01 -3.05 -18.08
CA PRO A 25 -6.90 -3.01 -19.26
C PRO A 25 -7.01 -4.34 -20.02
N GLN A 26 -6.00 -5.21 -19.91
CA GLN A 26 -5.99 -6.53 -20.51
C GLN A 26 -6.62 -7.56 -19.56
N LEU A 27 -6.20 -7.56 -18.29
CA LEU A 27 -6.64 -8.53 -17.29
C LEU A 27 -8.15 -8.49 -17.04
N VAL A 28 -8.74 -7.29 -16.88
CA VAL A 28 -10.16 -7.14 -16.53
C VAL A 28 -11.11 -7.75 -17.56
N LYS A 29 -10.67 -7.95 -18.81
CA LYS A 29 -11.46 -8.57 -19.88
C LYS A 29 -11.68 -10.06 -19.66
N HIS A 30 -10.84 -10.70 -18.85
CA HIS A 30 -10.89 -12.13 -18.56
C HIS A 30 -11.57 -12.44 -17.22
N PHE A 31 -11.92 -11.41 -16.44
CA PHE A 31 -12.72 -11.61 -15.24
C PHE A 31 -14.20 -11.76 -15.59
N PRO A 32 -14.95 -12.58 -14.84
CA PRO A 32 -16.39 -12.66 -15.01
C PRO A 32 -17.04 -11.28 -14.75
N SER A 33 -18.09 -10.97 -15.49
CA SER A 33 -18.85 -9.71 -15.34
C SER A 33 -19.52 -9.60 -13.96
N ALA A 34 -19.81 -10.73 -13.31
CA ALA A 34 -20.36 -10.82 -11.97
C ALA A 34 -19.68 -11.95 -11.19
N PHE A 35 -19.44 -11.72 -9.91
CA PHE A 35 -18.90 -12.72 -8.98
C PHE A 35 -19.36 -12.40 -7.56
N ASN A 36 -19.47 -13.44 -6.72
CA ASN A 36 -20.01 -13.31 -5.36
C ASN A 36 -18.93 -12.96 -4.32
N ARG A 37 -17.79 -13.67 -4.39
CA ARG A 37 -16.67 -13.51 -3.45
C ARG A 37 -15.38 -13.36 -4.23
N TYR A 38 -14.52 -12.46 -3.77
CA TYR A 38 -13.21 -12.20 -4.36
C TYR A 38 -12.10 -12.78 -3.50
N PHE A 39 -11.10 -13.39 -4.14
CA PHE A 39 -9.91 -13.92 -3.47
C PHE A 39 -8.66 -13.45 -4.22
N GLU A 40 -7.69 -12.88 -3.50
CA GLU A 40 -6.38 -12.51 -4.05
C GLU A 40 -5.27 -13.01 -3.12
N PRO A 41 -4.69 -14.20 -3.40
CA PRO A 41 -3.68 -14.83 -2.54
C PRO A 41 -2.34 -14.07 -2.45
N PHE A 42 -2.05 -13.25 -3.47
CA PHE A 42 -0.82 -12.47 -3.62
C PHE A 42 -1.18 -11.00 -3.85
N PHE A 43 -1.60 -10.32 -2.79
CA PHE A 43 -2.18 -9.00 -2.88
C PHE A 43 -1.19 -7.93 -3.37
N GLY A 44 0.04 -7.94 -2.86
CA GLY A 44 1.06 -6.96 -3.20
C GLY A 44 0.55 -5.52 -3.09
N GLY A 45 0.48 -4.81 -4.22
CA GLY A 45 -0.02 -3.43 -4.29
C GLY A 45 -1.55 -3.28 -4.42
N GLY A 46 -2.31 -4.36 -4.57
CA GLY A 46 -3.78 -4.36 -4.67
C GLY A 46 -4.34 -3.80 -5.98
N ALA A 47 -3.58 -3.84 -7.07
CA ALA A 47 -3.99 -3.25 -8.35
C ALA A 47 -5.24 -3.93 -8.94
N VAL A 48 -5.35 -5.25 -8.84
CA VAL A 48 -6.48 -6.02 -9.38
C VAL A 48 -7.72 -5.80 -8.53
N PHE A 49 -7.61 -5.93 -7.20
CA PHE A 49 -8.69 -5.60 -6.26
C PHE A 49 -9.30 -4.22 -6.52
N LEU A 50 -8.46 -3.19 -6.70
CA LEU A 50 -8.93 -1.82 -6.93
C LEU A 50 -9.57 -1.63 -8.31
N ALA A 51 -9.14 -2.39 -9.31
CA ALA A 51 -9.72 -2.36 -10.65
C ALA A 51 -11.09 -3.03 -10.69
N LEU A 52 -11.21 -4.22 -10.09
CA LEU A 52 -12.45 -5.01 -10.10
C LEU A 52 -13.51 -4.48 -9.13
N LYS A 53 -13.10 -3.78 -8.08
CA LYS A 53 -13.98 -3.17 -7.08
C LYS A 53 -15.03 -4.18 -6.55
N PRO A 54 -14.61 -5.33 -5.99
CA PRO A 54 -15.54 -6.33 -5.45
C PRO A 54 -16.62 -5.69 -4.58
N SER A 55 -17.88 -5.98 -4.88
CA SER A 55 -19.05 -5.48 -4.12
C SER A 55 -19.40 -6.38 -2.92
N GLY A 56 -19.08 -7.68 -3.03
CA GLY A 56 -19.27 -8.69 -2.01
C GLY A 56 -18.07 -8.88 -1.08
N ASN A 57 -18.12 -9.94 -0.27
CA ASN A 57 -17.02 -10.29 0.63
C ASN A 57 -15.74 -10.56 -0.17
N SER A 58 -14.61 -10.12 0.37
CA SER A 58 -13.31 -10.32 -0.24
C SER A 58 -12.35 -10.92 0.75
N VAL A 59 -11.42 -11.75 0.29
CA VAL A 59 -10.29 -12.24 1.06
C VAL A 59 -9.03 -11.86 0.30
N ILE A 60 -8.13 -11.17 0.98
CA ILE A 60 -6.82 -10.84 0.44
C ILE A 60 -5.75 -11.43 1.35
N ASN A 61 -4.70 -11.96 0.74
CA ASN A 61 -3.57 -12.53 1.44
C ASN A 61 -2.27 -12.00 0.85
N ASP A 62 -1.26 -11.92 1.68
CA ASP A 62 0.12 -11.79 1.25
C ASP A 62 1.02 -12.42 2.33
N VAL A 63 2.08 -13.11 1.93
CA VAL A 63 3.05 -13.68 2.87
C VAL A 63 3.83 -12.59 3.61
N ASN A 64 3.92 -11.38 3.04
CA ASN A 64 4.60 -10.27 3.67
C ASN A 64 3.75 -9.59 4.75
N SER A 65 4.09 -9.85 6.01
CA SER A 65 3.39 -9.30 7.18
C SER A 65 3.44 -7.77 7.28
N GLU A 66 4.45 -7.09 6.72
CA GLU A 66 4.48 -5.63 6.69
C GLU A 66 3.40 -5.07 5.77
N ILE A 67 3.13 -5.72 4.63
CA ILE A 67 2.04 -5.33 3.72
C ILE A 67 0.69 -5.61 4.36
N THR A 68 0.49 -6.81 4.92
CA THR A 68 -0.79 -7.15 5.54
C THR A 68 -1.10 -6.17 6.67
N ASN A 69 -0.14 -5.88 7.55
CA ASN A 69 -0.28 -4.84 8.56
C ASN A 69 -0.59 -3.47 7.93
N PHE A 70 0.11 -3.08 6.87
CA PHE A 70 -0.11 -1.79 6.22
C PHE A 70 -1.56 -1.62 5.73
N TYR A 71 -2.12 -2.62 5.04
CA TYR A 71 -3.50 -2.56 4.56
C TYR A 71 -4.52 -2.70 5.69
N GLU A 72 -4.22 -3.44 6.76
CA GLU A 72 -5.05 -3.51 7.97
C GLU A 72 -5.15 -2.13 8.65
N ILE A 73 -4.01 -1.43 8.80
CA ILE A 73 -3.97 -0.07 9.33
C ILE A 73 -4.73 0.90 8.44
N ILE A 74 -4.61 0.80 7.11
CA ILE A 74 -5.45 1.61 6.21
C ILE A 74 -6.93 1.33 6.43
N ARG A 75 -7.33 0.06 6.56
CA ARG A 75 -8.73 -0.34 6.79
C ARG A 75 -9.27 0.25 8.09
N ASP A 76 -8.52 0.11 9.18
CA ASP A 76 -9.07 0.30 10.52
C ASP A 76 -8.65 1.59 11.21
N ARG A 77 -7.45 2.10 10.91
CA ARG A 77 -6.88 3.31 11.54
C ARG A 77 -6.29 4.28 10.52
N PRO A 78 -7.05 4.69 9.46
CA PRO A 78 -6.53 5.54 8.41
C PRO A 78 -6.11 6.94 8.90
N LYS A 79 -6.79 7.49 9.91
CA LYS A 79 -6.46 8.80 10.49
C LYS A 79 -5.14 8.77 11.26
N ASP A 80 -4.95 7.74 12.07
CA ASP A 80 -3.71 7.55 12.84
C ASP A 80 -2.52 7.35 11.91
N LEU A 81 -2.71 6.60 10.82
CA LEU A 81 -1.70 6.45 9.77
C LEU A 81 -1.30 7.80 9.17
N MET A 82 -2.29 8.63 8.77
CA MET A 82 -2.02 9.95 8.19
C MET A 82 -1.30 10.86 9.19
N SER A 83 -1.72 10.86 10.46
CA SER A 83 -1.08 11.66 11.51
C SER A 83 0.37 11.22 11.78
N GLU A 84 0.63 9.92 11.81
CA GLU A 84 2.00 9.42 11.98
C GLU A 84 2.85 9.76 10.75
N LEU A 85 2.31 9.66 9.53
CA LEU A 85 3.01 10.06 8.31
C LEU A 85 3.35 11.56 8.29
N ASP A 86 2.46 12.42 8.77
CA ASP A 86 2.72 13.86 8.91
C ASP A 86 3.88 14.11 9.90
N CYS A 87 3.91 13.38 11.02
CA CYS A 87 4.99 13.45 12.01
C CYS A 87 6.34 12.95 11.46
N LEU A 88 6.34 11.88 10.66
CA LEU A 88 7.56 11.42 9.98
C LEU A 88 8.00 12.42 8.90
N GLY A 89 7.04 13.00 8.17
CA GLY A 89 7.28 13.97 7.12
C GLY A 89 7.97 15.25 7.61
N SER A 90 7.65 15.73 8.81
CA SER A 90 8.28 16.93 9.39
C SER A 90 9.76 16.74 9.74
N LYS A 91 10.23 15.49 9.87
CA LYS A 91 11.62 15.12 10.17
C LYS A 91 12.43 14.74 8.93
N TYR A 92 11.87 14.89 7.74
CA TYR A 92 12.44 14.37 6.51
C TYR A 92 13.87 14.90 6.24
N SER A 93 14.84 14.00 6.32
CA SER A 93 16.22 14.18 5.90
C SER A 93 16.80 12.83 5.47
N GLU A 94 17.98 12.82 4.84
CA GLU A 94 18.68 11.58 4.53
C GLU A 94 19.10 10.83 5.82
N ASP A 95 19.59 11.54 6.82
CA ASP A 95 19.97 10.94 8.11
C ASP A 95 18.75 10.30 8.79
N PHE A 96 17.64 11.04 8.87
CA PHE A 96 16.40 10.53 9.46
C PHE A 96 15.85 9.32 8.68
N TYR A 97 16.01 9.30 7.35
CA TYR A 97 15.64 8.13 6.56
C TYR A 97 16.39 6.88 7.02
N TYR A 98 17.70 6.96 7.26
CA TYR A 98 18.49 5.81 7.71
C TYR A 98 18.22 5.44 9.17
N GLU A 99 17.97 6.41 10.04
CA GLU A 99 17.50 6.17 11.42
C GLU A 99 16.17 5.40 11.42
N LEU A 100 15.18 5.89 10.67
CA LEU A 100 13.87 5.25 10.55
C LEU A 100 13.99 3.86 9.89
N ARG A 101 14.87 3.70 8.90
CA ARG A 101 15.15 2.41 8.27
C ARG A 101 15.71 1.40 9.25
N ALA A 102 16.61 1.81 10.16
CA ALA A 102 17.15 0.93 11.19
C ALA A 102 16.14 0.66 12.34
N SER A 103 15.17 1.53 12.53
CA SER A 103 14.19 1.40 13.62
C SER A 103 13.28 0.16 13.49
N LYS A 104 12.90 -0.39 14.64
CA LYS A 104 11.97 -1.53 14.78
C LYS A 104 10.77 -1.13 15.65
N PRO A 105 9.82 -0.32 15.14
CA PRO A 105 8.71 0.19 15.93
C PRO A 105 7.81 -0.94 16.43
N ARG A 106 7.35 -0.84 17.69
CA ARG A 106 6.41 -1.82 18.28
C ARG A 106 4.96 -1.62 17.84
N SER A 107 4.53 -0.35 17.70
CA SER A 107 3.16 -0.02 17.29
C SER A 107 2.90 -0.39 15.84
N GLN A 108 1.78 -1.06 15.59
CA GLN A 108 1.33 -1.46 14.24
C GLN A 108 1.11 -0.25 13.31
N VAL A 109 0.60 0.88 13.83
CA VAL A 109 0.46 2.13 13.06
C VAL A 109 1.83 2.66 12.65
N LYS A 110 2.79 2.67 13.58
CA LYS A 110 4.17 3.12 13.29
C LYS A 110 4.87 2.22 12.29
N LYS A 111 4.66 0.89 12.36
CA LYS A 111 5.13 -0.06 11.34
C LYS A 111 4.57 0.28 9.96
N ALA A 112 3.25 0.48 9.85
CA ALA A 112 2.58 0.83 8.59
C ALA A 112 3.07 2.19 8.03
N ALA A 113 3.19 3.21 8.88
CA ALA A 113 3.70 4.51 8.51
C ALA A 113 5.16 4.43 8.04
N ARG A 114 6.01 3.66 8.74
CA ARG A 114 7.39 3.37 8.33
C ARG A 114 7.43 2.70 6.95
N THR A 115 6.63 1.68 6.71
CA THR A 115 6.58 0.98 5.40
C THR A 115 6.27 1.95 4.27
N LEU A 116 5.24 2.80 4.41
CA LEU A 116 4.88 3.76 3.36
C LEU A 116 5.91 4.87 3.22
N PHE A 117 6.41 5.42 4.32
CA PHE A 117 7.42 6.47 4.30
C PHE A 117 8.68 5.99 3.57
N LEU A 118 9.21 4.82 3.93
CA LEU A 118 10.37 4.23 3.27
C LEU A 118 10.09 3.95 1.80
N ASN A 119 8.91 3.41 1.45
CA ASN A 119 8.55 3.17 0.05
C ASN A 119 8.50 4.47 -0.78
N LYS A 120 8.01 5.58 -0.23
CA LYS A 120 7.92 6.86 -0.95
C LYS A 120 9.28 7.54 -1.11
N THR A 121 10.15 7.37 -0.13
CA THR A 121 11.42 8.12 -0.01
C THR A 121 12.65 7.33 -0.45
N CYS A 122 12.57 6.00 -0.57
CA CYS A 122 13.67 5.16 -1.05
C CYS A 122 13.88 5.22 -2.56
N PHE A 123 15.02 4.68 -3.01
CA PHE A 123 15.34 4.55 -4.43
C PHE A 123 14.27 3.76 -5.18
N ASN A 124 13.69 4.39 -6.20
CA ASN A 124 12.66 3.82 -7.08
C ASN A 124 11.42 3.23 -6.40
N GLY A 125 11.16 3.51 -5.12
CA GLY A 125 10.05 2.92 -4.39
C GLY A 125 10.05 1.40 -4.41
N LEU A 126 11.25 0.82 -4.34
CA LEU A 126 11.44 -0.62 -4.26
C LEU A 126 11.09 -1.11 -2.86
N TYR A 127 10.62 -2.36 -2.80
CA TYR A 127 10.58 -3.12 -1.56
C TYR A 127 11.58 -4.26 -1.68
N ARG A 128 12.58 -4.29 -0.80
CA ARG A 128 13.63 -5.31 -0.77
C ARG A 128 14.08 -5.52 0.67
N GLN A 129 14.18 -6.79 1.04
CA GLN A 129 14.70 -7.22 2.33
C GLN A 129 16.02 -7.98 2.16
N ASN A 130 16.85 -8.00 3.20
CA ASN A 130 18.00 -8.89 3.29
C ASN A 130 17.57 -10.29 3.81
N SER A 131 18.53 -11.21 3.96
CA SER A 131 18.29 -12.56 4.50
C SER A 131 17.79 -12.58 5.95
N ARG A 132 17.86 -11.44 6.66
CA ARG A 132 17.31 -11.27 8.02
C ARG A 132 15.90 -10.66 8.01
N GLY A 133 15.29 -10.48 6.84
CA GLY A 133 13.97 -9.87 6.69
C GLY A 133 13.97 -8.34 6.85
N GLU A 134 15.12 -7.69 6.84
CA GLU A 134 15.22 -6.25 7.09
C GLU A 134 15.24 -5.45 5.78
N PHE A 135 14.39 -4.42 5.69
CA PHE A 135 14.35 -3.51 4.54
C PHE A 135 15.71 -2.84 4.30
N ASN A 136 16.26 -2.96 3.10
CA ASN A 136 17.64 -2.55 2.79
C ASN A 136 17.78 -1.69 1.52
N VAL A 137 16.73 -1.01 1.08
CA VAL A 137 16.81 -0.07 -0.06
C VAL A 137 17.46 1.24 0.42
N PRO A 138 18.35 1.89 -0.37
CA PRO A 138 18.94 3.18 0.00
C PRO A 138 17.96 4.34 -0.19
N PHE A 139 18.31 5.50 0.37
CA PHE A 139 17.58 6.74 0.19
C PHE A 139 17.50 7.13 -1.30
N GLY A 140 16.35 7.66 -1.71
CA GLY A 140 16.07 7.97 -3.12
C GLY A 140 16.69 9.27 -3.64
N LYS A 141 17.50 9.96 -2.82
CA LYS A 141 18.15 11.25 -3.15
C LYS A 141 17.17 12.30 -3.67
N ARG A 142 16.01 12.43 -3.03
CA ARG A 142 14.98 13.40 -3.43
C ARG A 142 15.24 14.74 -2.72
N PRO A 143 15.30 15.88 -3.45
CA PRO A 143 15.61 17.19 -2.86
C PRO A 143 14.50 17.72 -1.94
N ARG A 144 13.28 17.18 -2.05
CA ARG A 144 12.13 17.54 -1.22
C ARG A 144 11.36 16.27 -0.88
N LEU A 145 10.64 16.32 0.24
CA LEU A 145 9.73 15.25 0.65
C LEU A 145 8.70 14.99 -0.46
N PRO A 146 8.62 13.77 -1.02
CA PRO A 146 7.54 13.41 -1.93
C PRO A 146 6.20 13.37 -1.16
N LYS A 147 5.09 13.59 -1.87
CA LYS A 147 3.75 13.41 -1.28
C LYS A 147 3.62 11.98 -0.72
N LEU A 148 3.55 11.88 0.61
CA LEU A 148 3.51 10.59 1.32
C LEU A 148 2.19 9.85 1.08
N TYR A 149 1.08 10.59 1.11
CA TYR A 149 -0.24 10.04 0.90
C TYR A 149 -1.18 11.07 0.25
N ASP A 150 -2.30 10.58 -0.25
CA ASP A 150 -3.45 11.39 -0.63
C ASP A 150 -4.63 11.01 0.27
N LYS A 151 -5.21 12.01 0.97
CA LYS A 151 -6.27 11.78 1.96
C LYS A 151 -7.47 11.06 1.36
N ASN A 152 -7.88 11.41 0.14
CA ASN A 152 -9.03 10.77 -0.51
C ASN A 152 -8.71 9.34 -0.92
N GLN A 153 -7.47 9.06 -1.34
CA GLN A 153 -7.03 7.70 -1.64
C GLN A 153 -7.01 6.82 -0.39
N ILE A 154 -6.46 7.30 0.72
CA ILE A 154 -6.40 6.54 1.98
C ILE A 154 -7.81 6.27 2.52
N LEU A 155 -8.67 7.29 2.58
CA LEU A 155 -10.03 7.12 3.09
C LEU A 155 -10.90 6.29 2.14
N GLY A 156 -10.72 6.42 0.83
CA GLY A 156 -11.43 5.60 -0.15
C GLY A 156 -11.01 4.14 -0.10
N LEU A 157 -9.71 3.87 0.04
CA LEU A 157 -9.18 2.52 0.22
C LEU A 157 -9.63 1.91 1.54
N SER A 158 -9.62 2.68 2.64
CA SER A 158 -10.16 2.26 3.94
C SER A 158 -11.61 1.77 3.81
N LYS A 159 -12.47 2.55 3.14
CA LYS A 159 -13.87 2.17 2.88
C LYS A 159 -13.97 0.88 2.05
N ARG A 160 -13.15 0.73 1.01
CA ARG A 160 -13.15 -0.47 0.15
C ARG A 160 -12.74 -1.74 0.90
N LEU A 161 -11.82 -1.63 1.85
CA LEU A 161 -11.32 -2.77 2.61
C LEU A 161 -12.22 -3.20 3.77
N LYS A 162 -13.28 -2.43 4.12
CA LYS A 162 -14.12 -2.73 5.30
C LYS A 162 -14.82 -4.09 5.25
N LYS A 163 -15.10 -4.64 4.07
CA LYS A 163 -15.68 -5.98 3.88
C LYS A 163 -14.65 -7.01 3.41
N THR A 164 -13.37 -6.70 3.63
CA THR A 164 -12.26 -7.55 3.23
C THR A 164 -11.64 -8.20 4.46
N GLU A 165 -11.53 -9.52 4.41
CA GLU A 165 -10.71 -10.33 5.30
C GLU A 165 -9.25 -10.23 4.84
N LEU A 166 -8.36 -9.89 5.76
CA LEU A 166 -6.92 -9.76 5.49
C LEU A 166 -6.20 -10.89 6.18
N LEU A 167 -5.46 -11.68 5.40
CA LEU A 167 -4.69 -12.83 5.86
C LEU A 167 -3.20 -12.60 5.65
N ASN A 168 -2.38 -13.31 6.43
CA ASN A 168 -0.95 -13.40 6.28
C ASN A 168 -0.54 -14.87 6.40
N LEU A 169 -0.77 -15.61 5.33
CA LEU A 169 -0.55 -17.05 5.19
C LEU A 169 0.34 -17.33 3.97
N ASP A 170 0.96 -18.52 3.95
CA ASP A 170 1.67 -19.08 2.80
C ASP A 170 0.69 -19.69 1.78
#